data_AF-A0A7Y3D8B4-F1
#
_entry.id   AF-A0A7Y3D8B4-F1
#
_cell.length_a   1.000
_cell.length_b   1.000
_cell.length_c   1.000
_cell.angle_alpha   90.00
_cell.angle_beta   90.00
_cell.angle_gamma   90.00
#
_symmetry.space_group_name_H-M   'P 1'
#
loop_
_entity.id
_entity.type
_entity.pdbx_description
1 polymer ?
#
loop_
_entity_poly.entity_id
_entity_poly.type
_entity_poly.pdbx_seq_one_letter_code
_entity_poly.pdbx_strand_id
1 'polypeptide(L)'
;MSPSGVNREFRPFLRMTFPAHVSDLTAGWQPGERRFRSWLLLAGVVPVDYDDLVFEEVEPGRRFLERSTLWSQRVWEHERVIEPAEGGSRITDRVRFVPRLAWLTGVHRFVFRTVFRWRHHRLRGLFGTAAA
;
A
#
# COMPACT_ATOMS: atom_id res chain seq x y z
N MET A 1 0.88 -5.79 -10.11
CA MET A 1 0.91 -6.00 -8.64
C MET A 1 -0.27 -6.85 -8.21
N SER A 2 -0.08 -8.00 -7.55
CA SER A 2 -1.21 -8.89 -7.18
C SER A 2 -1.82 -8.59 -5.79
N PRO A 3 -3.15 -8.76 -5.60
CA PRO A 3 -3.81 -8.65 -4.30
C PRO A 3 -3.23 -9.54 -3.20
N SER A 4 -2.82 -10.76 -3.57
CA SER A 4 -2.22 -11.72 -2.63
C SER A 4 -0.83 -11.25 -2.19
N GLY A 5 -0.05 -10.64 -3.08
CA GLY A 5 1.23 -10.01 -2.75
C GLY A 5 1.08 -8.88 -1.74
N VAL A 6 0.13 -7.96 -2.00
CA VAL A 6 -0.17 -6.85 -1.07
C VAL A 6 -0.55 -7.38 0.32
N ASN A 7 -1.45 -8.36 0.40
CA ASN A 7 -1.86 -8.94 1.68
C ASN A 7 -0.74 -9.71 2.41
N ARG A 8 0.26 -10.25 1.71
CA ARG A 8 1.43 -10.88 2.35
C ARG A 8 2.31 -9.87 3.09
N GLU A 9 2.36 -8.63 2.61
CA GLU A 9 3.07 -7.52 3.28
C GLU A 9 2.35 -7.09 4.57
N PHE A 10 1.01 -7.12 4.59
CA PHE A 10 0.19 -6.66 5.71
C PHE A 10 -0.05 -7.70 6.82
N ARG A 11 0.04 -8.99 6.49
CA ARG A 11 -0.17 -10.08 7.46
C ARG A 11 0.86 -10.04 8.61
N PRO A 12 0.46 -10.44 9.83
CA PRO A 12 -0.88 -10.92 10.22
C PRO A 12 -1.86 -9.81 10.64
N PHE A 13 -1.39 -8.57 10.79
CA PHE A 13 -2.14 -7.52 11.47
C PHE A 13 -3.21 -6.85 10.59
N LEU A 14 -2.97 -6.71 9.29
CA LEU A 14 -3.89 -6.04 8.39
C LEU A 14 -4.21 -6.93 7.17
N ARG A 15 -5.39 -6.73 6.59
CA ARG A 15 -5.81 -7.33 5.32
C ARG A 15 -6.61 -6.32 4.51
N MET A 16 -6.24 -6.13 3.25
CA MET A 16 -7.03 -5.40 2.26
C MET A 16 -7.98 -6.35 1.53
N THR A 17 -9.21 -5.90 1.27
CA THR A 17 -10.19 -6.63 0.44
C THR A 17 -10.09 -6.22 -1.02
N PHE A 18 -10.28 -7.16 -1.94
CA PHE A 18 -10.22 -6.90 -3.37
C PHE A 18 -11.39 -7.59 -4.07
N PRO A 19 -11.97 -7.01 -5.15
CA PRO A 19 -12.96 -7.70 -5.96
C PRO A 19 -12.40 -9.01 -6.53
N ALA A 20 -13.22 -10.07 -6.59
CA ALA A 20 -12.74 -11.41 -6.94
C ALA A 20 -12.12 -11.53 -8.34
N HIS A 21 -12.53 -10.67 -9.28
CA HIS A 21 -12.02 -10.65 -10.66
C HIS A 21 -10.68 -9.90 -10.80
N VAL A 22 -10.20 -9.21 -9.77
CA VAL A 22 -8.95 -8.45 -9.81
C VAL A 22 -7.80 -9.38 -9.43
N SER A 23 -6.97 -9.73 -10.40
CA SER A 23 -5.73 -10.50 -10.20
C SER A 23 -4.48 -9.62 -10.22
N ASP A 24 -4.55 -8.48 -10.91
CA ASP A 24 -3.51 -7.46 -10.99
C ASP A 24 -4.11 -6.06 -10.80
N LEU A 25 -3.64 -5.36 -9.77
CA LEU A 25 -4.07 -4.01 -9.39
C LEU A 25 -3.64 -2.94 -10.41
N THR A 26 -2.54 -3.18 -11.11
CA THR A 26 -1.96 -2.26 -12.09
C THR A 26 -2.37 -2.61 -13.52
N ALA A 27 -3.13 -3.67 -13.75
CA ALA A 27 -3.60 -4.02 -15.09
C ALA A 27 -4.78 -3.13 -15.49
N GLY A 28 -4.74 -2.56 -16.70
CA GLY A 28 -5.82 -1.72 -17.23
C GLY A 28 -6.14 -0.50 -16.37
N TRP A 29 -5.14 0.03 -15.66
CA TRP A 29 -5.27 1.26 -14.89
C TRP A 29 -5.29 2.47 -15.84
N GLN A 30 -5.94 3.55 -15.41
CA GLN A 30 -5.88 4.85 -16.06
C GLN A 30 -5.57 5.91 -14.99
N PRO A 31 -4.76 6.94 -15.29
CA PRO A 31 -4.48 8.04 -14.37
C PRO A 31 -5.77 8.68 -13.84
N GLY A 32 -5.88 8.79 -12.52
CA GLY A 32 -7.00 9.45 -11.83
C GLY A 32 -8.31 8.65 -11.81
N GLU A 33 -8.37 7.47 -12.43
CA GLU A 33 -9.59 6.64 -12.43
C GLU A 33 -9.67 5.78 -11.15
N ARG A 34 -10.80 5.87 -10.45
CA ARG A 34 -11.07 5.00 -9.30
C ARG A 34 -11.28 3.57 -9.78
N ARG A 35 -10.40 2.68 -9.34
CA ARG A 35 -10.47 1.24 -9.65
C ARG A 35 -11.63 0.58 -8.91
N PHE A 36 -11.62 0.68 -7.58
CA PHE A 36 -12.63 0.13 -6.68
C PHE A 36 -12.37 0.62 -5.25
N ARG A 37 -13.32 0.36 -4.36
CA ARG A 37 -13.12 0.53 -2.91
C ARG A 37 -12.55 -0.74 -2.29
N SER A 38 -11.42 -0.62 -1.60
CA SER A 38 -10.81 -1.68 -0.81
C SER A 38 -11.01 -1.41 0.68
N TRP A 39 -11.42 -2.41 1.47
CA TRP A 39 -11.49 -2.27 2.92
C TRP A 39 -10.20 -2.73 3.56
N LEU A 40 -9.70 -1.94 4.51
CA LEU A 40 -8.60 -2.31 5.39
C LEU A 40 -9.17 -2.92 6.68
N LEU A 41 -8.88 -4.19 6.90
CA LEU A 41 -9.37 -4.97 8.04
C LEU A 41 -8.23 -5.26 9.03
N LEU A 42 -8.43 -4.90 10.29
CA LEU A 42 -7.57 -5.28 11.40
C LEU A 42 -7.78 -6.75 11.78
N ALA A 43 -6.68 -7.49 11.93
CA ALA A 43 -6.62 -8.94 12.10
C ALA A 43 -7.43 -9.72 11.05
N GLY A 44 -7.75 -9.09 9.91
CA GLY A 44 -8.59 -9.66 8.86
C GLY A 44 -10.11 -9.62 9.12
N VAL A 45 -10.57 -9.07 10.25
CA VAL A 45 -11.98 -9.13 10.69
C VAL A 45 -12.60 -7.75 10.87
N VAL A 46 -11.94 -6.83 11.57
CA VAL A 46 -12.54 -5.54 11.96
C VAL A 46 -12.23 -4.48 10.90
N PRO A 47 -13.22 -3.91 10.18
CA PRO A 47 -12.96 -2.82 9.25
C PRO A 47 -12.51 -1.57 10.00
N VAL A 48 -11.32 -1.06 9.66
CA VAL A 48 -10.72 0.12 10.31
C VAL A 48 -10.56 1.30 9.37
N ASP A 49 -10.50 1.04 8.07
CA ASP A 49 -10.44 2.07 7.03
C ASP A 49 -10.96 1.49 5.71
N TYR A 50 -11.20 2.35 4.73
CA TYR A 50 -11.34 1.94 3.33
C TYR A 50 -10.51 2.86 2.46
N ASP A 51 -10.12 2.36 1.29
CA ASP A 51 -9.32 3.03 0.28
C ASP A 51 -10.05 3.02 -1.06
N ASP A 52 -10.40 4.20 -1.57
CA ASP A 52 -10.90 4.38 -2.93
C ASP A 52 -9.71 4.38 -3.90
N LEU A 53 -9.16 3.19 -4.19
CA LEU A 53 -7.89 2.98 -4.88
C LEU A 53 -7.87 3.65 -6.25
N VAL A 54 -6.96 4.60 -6.41
CA VAL A 54 -6.73 5.40 -7.63
C VAL A 54 -5.23 5.48 -7.87
N PHE A 55 -4.80 5.19 -9.10
CA PHE A 55 -3.42 5.34 -9.52
C PHE A 55 -3.29 6.62 -10.36
N GLU A 56 -2.29 7.44 -10.05
CA GLU A 56 -1.92 8.61 -10.87
C GLU A 56 -0.82 8.24 -11.86
N GLU A 57 0.16 7.44 -11.40
CA GLU A 57 1.28 7.01 -12.23
C GLU A 57 1.63 5.55 -11.91
N VAL A 58 1.88 4.74 -12.93
CA VAL A 58 2.43 3.39 -12.78
C VAL A 58 3.48 3.16 -13.85
N GLU A 59 4.67 2.79 -13.41
CA GLU A 59 5.76 2.28 -14.22
C GLU A 59 5.96 0.80 -13.84
N PRO A 60 5.47 -0.16 -14.66
CA PRO A 60 5.47 -1.57 -14.33
C PRO A 60 6.84 -2.07 -13.86
N GLY A 61 6.87 -2.67 -12.67
CA GLY A 61 8.10 -3.23 -12.08
C GLY A 61 9.03 -2.23 -11.40
N ARG A 62 8.82 -0.91 -11.57
CA ARG A 62 9.73 0.12 -11.04
C ARG A 62 9.06 1.10 -10.09
N ARG A 63 7.88 1.64 -10.42
CA ARG A 63 7.26 2.70 -9.63
C ARG A 63 5.74 2.68 -9.70
N PHE A 64 5.09 3.11 -8.63
CA PHE A 64 3.70 3.57 -8.69
C PHE A 64 3.48 4.77 -7.79
N LEU A 65 2.51 5.61 -8.15
CA LEU A 65 1.95 6.68 -7.36
C LEU A 65 0.45 6.43 -7.24
N GLU A 66 0.03 6.07 -6.04
CA GLU A 66 -1.36 5.99 -5.64
C GLU A 66 -1.77 7.32 -5.02
N ARG A 67 -2.95 7.83 -5.39
CA ARG A 67 -3.56 9.01 -4.77
C ARG A 67 -5.03 8.77 -4.56
N SER A 68 -5.42 8.46 -3.34
CA SER A 68 -6.78 8.09 -3.02
C SER A 68 -7.35 8.90 -1.86
N THR A 69 -8.63 8.65 -1.59
CA THR A 69 -9.29 9.11 -0.38
C THR A 69 -9.53 7.91 0.53
N LEU A 70 -9.12 8.04 1.79
CA LEU A 70 -9.41 7.05 2.82
C LEU A 70 -10.66 7.48 3.60
N TRP A 71 -11.22 6.59 4.43
CA TRP A 71 -12.20 7.01 5.42
C TRP A 71 -11.58 7.98 6.41
N SER A 72 -10.37 7.69 6.89
CA SER A 72 -9.69 8.51 7.90
C SER A 72 -8.96 9.74 7.33
N GLN A 73 -8.58 9.71 6.04
CA GLN A 73 -7.77 10.74 5.38
C GLN A 73 -8.52 11.40 4.22
N ARG A 74 -8.50 12.74 4.15
CA ARG A 74 -9.03 13.50 3.00
C ARG A 74 -8.19 13.29 1.76
N VAL A 75 -6.87 13.20 1.96
CA VAL A 75 -5.88 12.94 0.92
C VAL A 75 -4.96 11.85 1.44
N TRP A 76 -4.76 10.83 0.62
CA TRP A 76 -3.74 9.82 0.80
C TRP A 76 -2.93 9.74 -0.48
N GLU A 77 -1.61 9.81 -0.37
CA GLU A 77 -0.69 9.56 -1.47
C GLU A 77 0.35 8.56 -1.01
N HIS A 78 0.48 7.47 -1.75
CA HIS A 78 1.51 6.47 -1.54
C HIS A 78 2.29 6.29 -2.85
N GLU A 79 3.53 6.77 -2.83
CA GLU A 79 4.51 6.45 -3.88
C GLU A 79 5.39 5.28 -3.42
N ARG A 80 5.53 4.28 -4.28
CA ARG A 80 6.57 3.24 -4.15
C ARG A 80 7.52 3.33 -5.33
N VAL A 81 8.82 3.32 -5.04
CA VAL A 81 9.88 3.20 -6.04
C VAL A 81 10.74 1.98 -5.71
N ILE A 82 11.04 1.19 -6.73
CA ILE A 82 11.89 0.00 -6.68
C ILE A 82 13.07 0.27 -7.61
N GLU A 83 14.27 0.29 -7.03
CA GLU A 83 15.50 0.56 -7.76
C GLU A 83 16.44 -0.63 -7.64
N PRO A 84 17.23 -0.94 -8.69
CA PRO A 84 18.29 -1.94 -8.56
C PRO A 84 19.31 -1.49 -7.51
N ALA A 85 19.79 -2.43 -6.71
CA ALA A 85 20.85 -2.23 -5.74
C ALA A 85 21.80 -3.42 -5.76
N GLU A 86 23.02 -3.25 -5.25
CA GLU A 86 23.97 -4.36 -5.12
C GLU A 86 23.34 -5.51 -4.33
N GLY A 87 23.32 -6.70 -4.92
CA GLY A 87 22.73 -7.91 -4.31
C GLY A 87 21.19 -7.92 -4.23
N GLY A 88 20.47 -7.02 -4.91
CA GLY A 88 19.00 -7.08 -4.97
C GLY A 88 18.31 -5.80 -5.40
N SER A 89 17.34 -5.34 -4.60
CA SER A 89 16.54 -4.15 -4.92
C SER A 89 16.32 -3.29 -3.68
N ARG A 90 16.35 -1.97 -3.88
CA ARG A 90 15.97 -0.97 -2.90
C ARG A 90 14.52 -0.57 -3.12
N ILE A 91 13.68 -0.79 -2.11
CA ILE A 91 12.28 -0.34 -2.10
C ILE A 91 12.19 0.90 -1.22
N THR A 92 11.68 1.99 -1.79
CA THR A 92 11.40 3.24 -1.09
C THR A 92 9.90 3.52 -1.15
N ASP A 93 9.26 3.65 0.01
CA ASP A 93 7.87 4.07 0.13
C ASP A 93 7.82 5.50 0.68
N ARG A 94 7.19 6.42 -0.06
CA ARG A 94 6.88 7.79 0.38
C ARG A 94 5.39 7.92 0.56
N VAL A 95 5.00 8.39 1.73
CA VAL A 95 3.59 8.55 2.11
C VAL A 95 3.32 10.00 2.47
N ARG A 96 2.31 10.59 1.84
CA ARG A 96 1.76 11.90 2.21
C ARG A 96 0.29 11.71 2.54
N PHE A 97 -0.18 12.41 3.56
CA PHE A 97 -1.58 12.30 3.97
C PHE A 97 -2.08 13.60 4.58
N VAL A 98 -3.38 13.84 4.42
CA VAL A 98 -4.11 14.91 5.09
C VAL A 98 -5.25 14.28 5.87
N PRO A 99 -5.18 14.22 7.20
CA PRO A 99 -6.22 13.60 8.00
C PRO A 99 -7.53 14.39 7.94
N ARG A 100 -8.66 13.69 8.07
CA ARG A 100 -9.96 14.37 8.21
C ARG A 100 -10.01 15.21 9.49
N LEU A 101 -9.48 14.66 10.58
CA LEU A 101 -9.33 15.32 11.88
C LEU A 101 -7.87 15.71 12.12
N ALA A 102 -7.57 17.01 12.07
CA ALA A 102 -6.19 17.52 12.14
C ALA A 102 -5.46 17.14 13.44
N TRP A 103 -6.17 17.04 14.57
CA TRP A 103 -5.56 16.66 15.86
C TRP A 103 -5.07 15.21 15.90
N LEU A 104 -5.55 14.33 14.99
CA LEU A 104 -5.08 12.95 14.86
C LEU A 104 -3.79 12.82 14.02
N THR A 105 -3.22 13.92 13.51
CA THR A 105 -2.03 13.86 12.63
C THR A 105 -0.87 13.08 13.25
N GLY A 106 -0.57 13.30 14.54
CA GLY A 106 0.51 12.58 15.24
C GLY A 106 0.25 11.08 15.34
N VAL A 107 -0.98 10.70 15.66
CA VAL A 107 -1.42 9.30 15.77
C VAL A 107 -1.32 8.60 14.42
N HIS A 108 -1.90 9.20 13.37
CA HIS A 108 -1.82 8.66 12.01
C HIS A 108 -0.38 8.50 11.53
N ARG A 109 0.49 9.50 11.78
CA ARG A 109 1.92 9.42 11.46
C ARG A 109 2.59 8.22 12.13
N PHE A 110 2.32 8.00 13.41
CA PHE A 110 2.86 6.86 14.15
C PHE A 110 2.36 5.52 13.59
N VAL A 111 1.06 5.40 13.36
CA VAL A 111 0.42 4.20 12.82
C VAL A 111 0.97 3.86 11.44
N PHE A 112 0.94 4.81 10.50
CA PHE A 112 1.43 4.59 9.13
C PHE A 112 2.91 4.23 9.13
N ARG A 113 3.75 4.95 9.89
CA ARG A 113 5.18 4.60 10.01
C ARG A 113 5.37 3.16 10.51
N THR A 114 4.58 2.73 11.49
CA THR A 114 4.67 1.37 12.05
C THR A 114 4.24 0.33 11.01
N VAL A 115 3.14 0.56 10.30
CA VAL A 115 2.63 -0.31 9.23
C VAL A 115 3.65 -0.44 8.09
N PHE A 116 4.24 0.66 7.62
CA PHE A 116 5.22 0.61 6.53
C PHE A 116 6.54 -0.05 6.96
N ARG A 117 6.99 0.16 8.21
CA ARG A 117 8.13 -0.60 8.77
C ARG A 117 7.85 -2.10 8.78
N TRP A 118 6.64 -2.50 9.16
CA TRP A 118 6.22 -3.90 9.13
C TRP A 118 6.22 -4.47 7.71
N ARG A 119 5.62 -3.76 6.75
CA ARG A 119 5.62 -4.15 5.33
C ARG A 119 7.04 -4.36 4.81
N HIS A 120 7.96 -3.44 5.11
CA HIS A 120 9.37 -3.56 4.72
C HIS A 120 10.07 -4.75 5.38
N HIS A 121 9.82 -4.98 6.67
CA HIS A 121 10.36 -6.16 7.36
C HIS A 121 9.86 -7.46 6.70
N ARG A 122 8.57 -7.54 6.37
CA ARG A 122 7.98 -8.68 5.66
C ARG A 122 8.54 -8.87 4.26
N LEU A 123 8.72 -7.79 3.50
CA LEU A 123 9.34 -7.84 2.17
C LEU A 123 10.77 -8.39 2.25
N ARG A 124 11.56 -7.96 3.23
CA ARG A 124 12.90 -8.54 3.47
C ARG A 124 12.84 -10.02 3.82
N GLY A 125 11.85 -10.46 4.61
CA GLY A 125 11.67 -11.89 4.90
C GLY A 125 11.22 -12.73 3.69
N LEU A 126 10.50 -12.13 2.74
CA LEU A 126 9.99 -12.83 1.55
C LEU A 126 11.02 -12.90 0.41
N PHE A 127 11.87 -11.87 0.27
CA PHE A 127 12.80 -11.72 -0.86
C PHE A 127 14.27 -11.62 -0.47
N GLY A 128 14.58 -11.40 0.82
CA GLY A 128 15.95 -11.25 1.34
C GLY A 128 16.69 -12.56 1.57
N THR A 129 16.06 -13.72 1.33
CA THR A 129 16.68 -15.05 1.32
C THR A 129 16.84 -15.60 -0.10
N ALA A 130 17.06 -14.74 -1.09
CA ALA A 130 17.41 -15.13 -2.46
C ALA A 130 18.89 -14.81 -2.77
N ALA A 131 19.77 -15.15 -1.83
CA ALA A 131 21.21 -15.25 -2.05
C ALA A 131 21.68 -16.58 -1.43
N ALA A 132 21.66 -17.63 -2.26
CA ALA A 132 22.44 -18.85 -2.09
C ALA A 132 22.87 -19.30 -3.49
#